data_AF-F4CS82-F1
#
_entry.id   AF-F4CS82-F1
#
_cell.length_a   1.000
_cell.length_b   1.000
_cell.length_c   1.000
_cell.angle_alpha   90.00
_cell.angle_beta   90.00
_cell.angle_gamma   90.00
#
_symmetry.space_group_name_H-M   'P 1'
#
loop_
_entity.id
_entity.type
_entity.pdbx_description
1 polymer ?
#
loop_
_entity_poly.entity_id
_entity_poly.type
_entity_poly.pdbx_seq_one_letter_code
_entity_poly.pdbx_strand_id
1 'polypeptide(L)'
;MWLVRGVDEEHRFREWHEAVEYHRLMVRDWAERHGDAAGAARTVDDLAVGASSTVEFPDPECGTVVFTLVWERAWVGLEGIGAC
;
A
#
# COMPACT_ATOMS: atom_id res chain seq x y z
N MET A 1 7.30 -12.78 5.25
CA MET A 1 5.91 -12.78 4.73
C MET A 1 5.67 -11.41 4.15
N TRP A 2 4.89 -11.25 3.09
CA TRP A 2 4.55 -9.93 2.56
C TRP A 2 3.28 -9.43 3.22
N LEU A 3 3.28 -8.16 3.59
CA LEU A 3 2.16 -7.48 4.22
C LEU A 3 1.68 -6.39 3.28
N VAL A 4 0.39 -6.43 2.95
CA VAL A 4 -0.30 -5.37 2.22
C VAL A 4 -1.27 -4.68 3.19
N ARG A 5 -1.21 -3.35 3.28
CA ARG A 5 -2.16 -2.55 4.05
C ARG A 5 -2.79 -1.45 3.19
N GLY A 6 -4.06 -1.17 3.43
CA GLY A 6 -4.81 -0.05 2.88
C GLY A 6 -5.60 0.67 3.96
N VAL A 7 -6.64 1.42 3.56
CA VAL A 7 -7.47 2.26 4.46
C VAL A 7 -7.98 1.49 5.67
N ASP A 8 -8.60 0.32 5.45
CA ASP A 8 -9.17 -0.54 6.51
C ASP A 8 -8.78 -2.02 6.33
N GLU A 9 -7.93 -2.31 5.34
CA GLU A 9 -7.61 -3.67 4.96
C GLU A 9 -6.15 -4.01 5.29
N GLU A 10 -5.94 -5.18 5.89
CA GLU A 10 -4.63 -5.78 6.11
C GLU A 10 -4.63 -7.22 5.59
N HIS A 11 -3.72 -7.55 4.68
CA HIS A 11 -3.59 -8.89 4.11
C HIS A 11 -2.13 -9.36 4.12
N ARG A 12 -1.96 -10.64 4.44
CA ARG A 12 -0.65 -11.31 4.51
C ARG A 12 -0.51 -12.36 3.43
N PHE A 13 0.61 -12.33 2.72
CA PHE A 13 0.92 -13.23 1.60
C PHE A 13 2.28 -13.90 1.80
N ARG A 14 2.41 -15.16 1.41
CA ARG A 14 3.70 -15.85 1.46
C ARG A 14 4.59 -15.41 0.31
N GLU A 15 4.04 -15.35 -0.89
CA GLU A 15 4.76 -15.00 -2.11
C GLU A 15 4.67 -13.51 -2.41
N TRP A 16 5.77 -12.94 -2.92
CA TRP A 16 5.82 -11.53 -3.31
C TRP A 16 4.83 -11.22 -4.44
N HIS A 17 4.74 -12.11 -5.42
CA HIS A 17 3.89 -11.91 -6.60
C HIS A 17 2.41 -11.79 -6.21
N GLU A 18 1.92 -12.65 -5.31
CA GLU A 18 0.54 -12.57 -4.82
C GLU A 18 0.28 -11.26 -4.08
N ALA A 19 1.24 -10.82 -3.27
CA ALA A 19 1.15 -9.56 -2.53
C ALA A 19 1.14 -8.34 -3.46
N VAL A 20 1.98 -8.33 -4.49
CA VAL A 20 2.05 -7.25 -5.48
C VAL A 20 0.76 -7.16 -6.28
N GLU A 21 0.20 -8.30 -6.71
CA GLU A 21 -1.03 -8.31 -7.48
C GLU A 21 -2.21 -7.80 -6.63
N TYR A 22 -2.28 -8.21 -5.36
CA TYR A 22 -3.28 -7.69 -4.43
C TYR A 22 -3.12 -6.19 -4.18
N HIS A 23 -1.89 -5.73 -3.95
CA HIS A 23 -1.60 -4.31 -3.76
C HIS A 23 -1.96 -3.47 -4.99
N ARG A 24 -1.66 -3.96 -6.20
CA ARG A 24 -2.07 -3.34 -7.47
C ARG A 24 -3.59 -3.25 -7.60
N LEU A 25 -4.30 -4.31 -7.25
CA LEU A 25 -5.77 -4.33 -7.28
C LEU A 25 -6.35 -3.27 -6.34
N MET A 26 -5.92 -3.22 -5.08
CA MET A 26 -6.38 -2.21 -4.12
C MET A 26 -6.12 -0.77 -4.59
N VAL A 27 -4.90 -0.52 -5.06
CA VAL A 27 -4.48 0.83 -5.50
C VAL A 27 -5.26 1.27 -6.74
N ARG A 28 -5.48 0.36 -7.71
CA ARG A 28 -6.28 0.65 -8.91
C ARG A 28 -7.75 0.87 -8.58
N ASP A 29 -8.32 0.02 -7.74
CA ASP A 29 -9.71 0.10 -7.30
C ASP A 29 -9.99 1.42 -6.56
N TRP A 30 -9.05 1.88 -5.73
CA TRP A 30 -9.10 3.22 -5.14
C TRP A 30 -9.01 4.33 -6.20
N ALA A 31 -8.00 4.27 -7.08
CA ALA A 31 -7.79 5.25 -8.14
C ALA A 31 -8.99 5.37 -9.09
N GLU A 32 -9.68 4.27 -9.40
CA GLU A 32 -10.89 4.28 -10.25
C GLU A 32 -12.07 4.99 -9.58
N ARG A 33 -12.19 4.91 -8.24
CA ARG A 33 -13.29 5.53 -7.50
C ARG A 33 -13.03 6.99 -7.12
N HIS A 34 -11.80 7.32 -6.75
CA HIS A 34 -11.43 8.63 -6.19
C HIS A 34 -10.59 9.48 -7.15
N GLY A 35 -10.07 8.88 -8.22
CA GLY A 35 -9.16 9.51 -9.17
C GLY A 35 -7.69 9.36 -8.79
N ASP A 36 -6.82 9.34 -9.80
CA ASP A 36 -5.36 9.29 -9.64
C ASP A 36 -4.71 10.55 -10.21
N ALA A 37 -4.86 11.67 -9.49
CA ALA A 37 -4.34 12.96 -9.91
C ALA A 37 -2.80 12.99 -10.01
N ALA A 38 -2.10 12.12 -9.26
CA ALA A 38 -0.65 12.09 -9.16
C ALA A 38 0.03 10.99 -10.00
N GLY A 39 -0.75 10.11 -10.65
CA GLY A 39 -0.20 8.94 -11.36
C GLY A 39 0.37 7.89 -10.41
N ALA A 40 -0.08 7.90 -9.15
CA ALA A 40 0.40 7.09 -8.06
C ALA A 40 0.16 5.60 -8.34
N ALA A 41 -0.92 5.24 -9.05
CA ALA A 41 -1.19 3.86 -9.44
C ALA A 41 -0.13 3.28 -10.38
N ARG A 42 0.47 4.10 -11.25
CA ARG A 42 1.51 3.66 -12.19
C ARG A 42 2.81 3.27 -11.48
N THR A 43 3.08 3.86 -10.33
CA THR A 43 4.30 3.55 -9.56
C THR A 43 4.30 2.11 -9.05
N VAL A 44 3.12 1.52 -8.86
CA VAL A 44 2.94 0.12 -8.41
C VAL A 44 3.07 -0.86 -9.57
N ASP A 45 2.78 -0.44 -10.80
CA ASP A 45 2.93 -1.29 -11.98
C ASP A 45 4.40 -1.62 -12.27
N ASP A 46 5.30 -0.68 -12.01
CA ASP A 46 6.74 -0.82 -12.26
C ASP A 46 7.55 -1.40 -11.06
N LEU A 47 6.87 -1.99 -10.07
CA LEU A 47 7.53 -2.58 -8.89
C LEU A 47 8.47 -3.73 -9.27
N ALA A 48 9.74 -3.59 -8.90
CA ALA A 48 10.74 -4.65 -9.03
C ALA A 48 10.45 -5.82 -8.08
N VAL A 49 10.80 -7.04 -8.49
CA VAL A 49 10.60 -8.26 -7.69
C VAL A 49 11.26 -8.15 -6.32
N GLY A 50 10.48 -8.37 -5.27
CA GLY A 50 10.93 -8.24 -3.88
C GLY A 50 11.05 -6.80 -3.37
N ALA A 51 10.58 -5.80 -4.13
CA ALA A 51 10.50 -4.43 -3.65
C ALA A 51 9.29 -4.23 -2.73
N SER A 52 9.43 -3.28 -1.81
CA SER A 52 8.34 -2.72 -1.02
C SER A 52 7.80 -1.46 -1.71
N SER A 53 6.56 -1.09 -1.42
CA SER A 53 5.86 0.05 -1.99
C SER A 53 5.09 0.80 -0.91
N THR A 54 5.07 2.12 -1.02
CA THR A 54 4.15 2.97 -0.28
C THR A 54 3.59 4.00 -1.25
N VAL A 55 2.27 4.08 -1.32
CA VAL A 55 1.55 4.96 -2.23
C VAL A 55 0.54 5.76 -1.44
N GLU A 56 0.51 7.06 -1.67
CA GLU A 56 -0.36 8.00 -0.97
C GLU A 56 -1.31 8.65 -1.96
N PHE A 57 -2.59 8.69 -1.61
CA PHE A 57 -3.63 9.37 -2.37
C PHE A 57 -4.19 10.53 -1.54
N PRO A 58 -4.31 11.73 -2.11
CA PRO A 58 -5.09 12.78 -1.48
C PRO A 58 -6.57 12.37 -1.48
N ASP A 59 -7.17 12.33 -0.31
CA ASP A 59 -8.61 12.06 -0.15
C ASP A 59 -9.29 13.30 0.42
N PRO A 60 -10.33 13.86 -0.26
CA PRO A 60 -10.97 15.08 0.21
C PRO A 60 -11.78 14.91 1.51
N GLU A 61 -12.11 13.68 1.92
CA GLU A 61 -12.92 13.40 3.11
C GLU A 61 -12.05 13.00 4.33
N CYS A 62 -10.96 12.27 4.09
CA CYS A 62 -10.07 11.69 5.10
C CYS A 62 -8.65 12.31 5.09
N GLY A 63 -8.36 13.23 4.17
CA GLY A 63 -7.07 13.90 4.03
C GLY A 63 -6.10 13.12 3.15
N THR A 64 -5.52 12.04 3.67
CA THR A 64 -4.55 11.22 2.95
C THR A 64 -4.82 9.75 3.21
N VAL A 65 -4.91 8.98 2.13
CA VAL A 65 -5.05 7.54 2.15
C VAL A 65 -3.75 6.89 1.73
N VAL A 66 -3.26 5.92 2.52
CA VAL A 66 -1.96 5.29 2.31
C VAL A 66 -2.12 3.80 2.07
N PHE A 67 -1.54 3.32 0.97
CA PHE A 67 -1.42 1.91 0.66
C PHE A 67 0.04 1.49 0.78
N THR A 68 0.30 0.38 1.48
CA THR A 68 1.65 -0.13 1.66
C THR A 68 1.75 -1.61 1.29
N LEU A 69 2.89 -1.98 0.73
CA LEU A 69 3.35 -3.35 0.52
C LEU A 69 4.75 -3.44 1.10
N VAL A 70 4.94 -4.27 2.12
CA VAL A 70 6.26 -4.44 2.76
C VAL A 70 6.56 -5.89 3.04
N TRP A 71 7.85 -6.25 3.03
CA TRP A 71 8.26 -7.52 3.58
C TRP A 71 8.20 -7.42 5.10
N GLU A 72 7.35 -8.24 5.72
CA GLU A 72 7.28 -8.51 7.15
C GLU A 72 8.60 -9.21 7.56
N ARG A 73 9.70 -8.44 7.66
CA ARG A 73 10.70 -8.75 8.69
C ARG A 73 10.02 -8.36 9.98
N ALA A 74 9.99 -9.28 10.94
CA ALA A 74 9.36 -9.10 12.24
C ALA A 74 9.46 -7.63 12.67
N TRP A 75 8.32 -6.94 12.64
CA TRP A 75 8.14 -5.60 13.18
C TRP A 75 8.22 -5.73 14.71
N VAL A 76 9.38 -6.14 15.23
CA VAL A 76 9.71 -6.04 16.65
C VAL A 76 10.12 -4.60 16.87
N GLY A 77 9.15 -3.80 17.30
CA GLY A 77 9.39 -2.46 17.85
C GLY A 77 9.13 -1.31 16.87
N LEU A 78 7.86 -0.99 16.69
CA LEU A 78 7.42 0.40 16.51
C LEU A 78 6.05 0.52 17.19
N GLU A 79 6.05 0.26 18.49
CA GLU A 79 5.12 0.89 19.42
C GLU A 79 5.55 2.36 19.57
N GLY A 80 4.64 3.29 19.28
CA GLY A 80 4.85 4.75 19.38
C GLY A 80 5.61 5.31 18.18
N ILE A 81 5.16 6.36 17.49
CA ILE A 81 4.62 7.60 18.04
C ILE A 81 3.56 8.12 17.07
N GLY A 82 2.32 8.23 17.53
CA GLY A 82 1.48 9.34 17.12
C GLY A 82 1.94 10.57 17.91
N ALA A 83 2.24 11.66 17.22
CA ALA A 83 2.12 13.04 17.69
C ALA A 83 2.63 14.01 16.62
N CYS A 84 1.72 14.89 16.19
CA CYS A 84 1.90 16.27 15.76
C CYS A 84 2.84 16.58 14.59
#